data_AF-A0A9P0L4T2-F1
#
_entry.id   AF-A0A9P0L4T2-F1
#
_cell.length_a   1.000
_cell.length_b   1.000
_cell.length_c   1.000
_cell.angle_alpha   90.00
_cell.angle_beta   90.00
_cell.angle_gamma   90.00
#
_symmetry.space_group_name_H-M   'P 1'
#
loop_
_entity.id
_entity.type
_entity.pdbx_description
1 polymer ?
#
loop_
_entity_poly.entity_id
_entity_poly.type
_entity_poly.pdbx_seq_one_letter_code
_entity_poly.pdbx_strand_id
1 'polypeptide(L)'
;MPYVDILFNQLQKRKSEPAQVKTATDNFEKCIVVERNRIDDITNEAKSICTEPQGNKRRRRNNSSRDHRVAALEVCDNIVNSANDRFQFKVHLVAASLFFSLENFGEYCGKFPDDKLETTCLAYPELENSRLKTELSVIYARNDCRDLHGTLKKQKSY
;
A
#
# COMPACT_ATOMS: atom_id res chain seq x y z
N MET A 1 -17.80 15.37 18.07
CA MET A 1 -19.04 14.67 18.47
C MET A 1 -18.56 13.48 19.28
N PRO A 2 -18.51 13.58 20.62
CA PRO A 2 -17.60 12.75 21.43
C PRO A 2 -17.82 11.25 21.24
N TYR A 3 -19.07 10.81 21.05
CA TYR A 3 -19.40 9.41 20.80
C TYR A 3 -18.92 8.89 19.44
N VAL A 4 -18.96 9.73 18.39
CA VAL A 4 -18.43 9.39 17.07
C VAL A 4 -16.90 9.31 17.11
N ASP A 5 -16.27 10.22 17.84
CA ASP A 5 -14.81 10.25 18.01
C ASP A 5 -14.32 9.05 18.83
N ILE A 6 -15.05 8.64 19.86
CA ILE A 6 -14.78 7.43 20.65
C ILE A 6 -14.95 6.18 19.78
N LEU A 7 -16.05 6.08 19.02
CA LEU A 7 -16.30 4.95 18.13
C LEU A 7 -15.25 4.86 17.02
N PHE A 8 -14.91 5.99 16.40
CA PHE A 8 -13.85 6.08 15.39
C PHE A 8 -12.51 5.61 15.97
N ASN A 9 -12.14 6.07 17.16
CA ASN A 9 -10.90 5.65 17.82
C ASN A 9 -10.87 4.17 18.21
N GLN A 10 -12.03 3.56 18.47
CA GLN A 10 -12.16 2.13 18.78
C GLN A 10 -12.14 1.25 17.51
N LEU A 11 -12.76 1.72 16.43
CA LEU A 11 -12.84 1.01 15.15
C LEU A 11 -11.57 1.19 14.30
N GLN A 12 -10.86 2.30 14.47
CA GLN A 12 -9.61 2.56 13.76
C GLN A 12 -8.54 1.57 14.24
N LYS A 13 -8.16 0.63 13.37
CA LYS A 13 -6.95 -0.18 13.57
C LYS A 13 -5.74 0.75 13.57
N ARG A 14 -5.25 1.09 14.77
CA ARG A 14 -4.07 1.96 14.95
C ARG A 14 -2.75 1.31 14.55
N LYS A 15 -2.74 -0.02 14.41
CA LYS A 15 -1.57 -0.78 13.98
C LYS A 15 -1.77 -1.16 12.52
N SER A 16 -1.00 -0.54 11.63
CA SER A 16 -0.90 -0.95 10.24
C SER A 16 0.21 -1.98 10.10
N GLU A 17 -0.15 -3.21 9.75
CA GLU A 17 0.82 -4.27 9.47
C GLU A 17 1.61 -3.92 8.19
N PRO A 18 2.95 -3.89 8.23
CA PRO A 18 3.77 -3.52 7.07
C PRO A 18 3.47 -4.38 5.83
N ALA A 19 3.20 -5.67 6.03
CA ALA A 19 2.83 -6.59 4.94
C ALA A 19 1.49 -6.23 4.28
N GLN A 20 0.49 -5.81 5.08
CA GLN A 20 -0.81 -5.38 4.58
C GLN A 20 -0.69 -4.06 3.81
N VAL A 21 0.09 -3.10 4.33
CA VAL A 21 0.36 -1.82 3.66
C VAL A 21 1.01 -2.05 2.31
N LYS A 22 2.07 -2.87 2.26
CA LYS A 22 2.74 -3.21 1.00
C LYS A 22 1.77 -3.81 -0.02
N THR A 23 0.97 -4.79 0.41
CA THR A 23 -0.01 -5.46 -0.45
C THR A 23 -1.08 -4.49 -0.96
N ALA A 24 -1.58 -3.60 -0.10
CA ALA A 24 -2.58 -2.60 -0.48
C ALA A 24 -2.02 -1.61 -1.50
N THR A 25 -0.78 -1.14 -1.31
CA THR A 25 -0.09 -0.27 -2.27
C THR A 25 0.09 -0.96 -3.63
N ASP A 26 0.59 -2.20 -3.63
CA ASP A 26 0.83 -2.94 -4.88
C ASP A 26 -0.49 -3.24 -5.61
N ASN A 27 -1.58 -3.52 -4.87
CA ASN A 27 -2.90 -3.71 -5.47
C ASN A 27 -3.48 -2.40 -6.02
N PHE A 28 -3.31 -1.29 -5.31
CA PHE A 28 -3.76 0.02 -5.77
C PHE A 28 -3.10 0.39 -7.11
N GLU A 29 -1.79 0.20 -7.22
CA GLU A 29 -1.04 0.43 -8.47
C GLU A 29 -1.58 -0.43 -9.62
N LYS A 30 -1.78 -1.74 -9.37
CA LYS A 30 -2.36 -2.67 -10.36
C LYS A 30 -3.75 -2.25 -10.82
N CYS A 31 -4.63 -1.84 -9.89
CA CYS A 31 -5.98 -1.42 -10.23
C CYS A 31 -5.99 -0.20 -11.17
N ILE A 32 -5.11 0.78 -10.94
CA ILE A 32 -5.03 1.96 -11.81
C ILE A 32 -4.54 1.58 -13.21
N VAL A 33 -3.57 0.68 -13.31
CA VAL A 33 -3.10 0.17 -14.62
C VAL A 33 -4.21 -0.56 -15.37
N VAL A 34 -5.02 -1.36 -14.67
CA VAL A 34 -6.18 -2.02 -15.27
C VAL A 34 -7.17 -1.00 -15.82
N GLU A 35 -7.54 0.02 -15.04
CA GLU A 35 -8.46 1.06 -15.50
C GLU A 35 -7.87 1.88 -16.64
N ARG A 36 -6.57 2.17 -16.61
CA ARG A 36 -5.85 2.82 -17.71
C ARG A 36 -5.99 2.04 -19.02
N ASN A 37 -5.83 0.73 -18.98
CA ASN A 37 -5.94 -0.13 -20.16
C ASN A 37 -7.39 -0.22 -20.68
N ARG A 38 -8.38 0.06 -19.83
CA ARG A 38 -9.82 0.06 -20.15
C ARG A 38 -10.35 1.44 -20.53
N ILE A 39 -9.49 2.47 -20.62
CA ILE A 39 -9.89 3.85 -20.94
C ILE A 39 -10.69 3.93 -22.25
N ASP A 40 -10.33 3.12 -23.24
CA ASP A 40 -11.03 3.14 -24.53
C ASP A 40 -12.48 2.62 -24.41
N ASP A 41 -12.70 1.58 -23.61
CA ASP A 41 -14.04 1.04 -23.31
C ASP A 41 -14.87 2.04 -22.51
N ILE A 42 -14.28 2.62 -21.46
CA ILE A 42 -14.91 3.65 -20.61
C ILE A 42 -15.30 4.89 -21.45
N THR A 43 -14.41 5.32 -22.35
CA THR A 43 -14.67 6.47 -23.23
C THR A 43 -15.79 6.18 -24.22
N ASN A 44 -15.92 4.93 -24.69
CA ASN A 44 -16.97 4.52 -25.61
C ASN A 44 -18.32 4.36 -24.89
N GLU A 45 -18.34 3.81 -23.68
CA GLU A 45 -19.52 3.72 -22.84
C GLU A 45 -20.05 5.12 -22.45
N ALA A 46 -19.17 6.04 -22.05
CA ALA A 46 -19.54 7.41 -21.75
C ALA A 46 -20.19 8.14 -22.94
N LYS A 47 -19.70 7.90 -24.17
CA LYS A 47 -20.33 8.42 -25.40
C LYS A 47 -21.72 7.84 -25.63
N SER A 48 -21.96 6.59 -25.25
CA SER A 48 -23.26 5.93 -25.39
C SER A 48 -24.30 6.47 -24.40
N ILE A 49 -23.85 6.98 -23.24
CA ILE A 49 -24.72 7.55 -22.20
C ILE A 49 -25.04 9.04 -22.49
N CYS A 50 -24.11 9.78 -23.10
CA CYS A 50 -24.30 11.18 -23.45
C CYS A 50 -25.06 11.37 -24.79
N THR A 51 -26.38 11.15 -24.80
CA THR A 51 -27.27 11.63 -25.87
C THR A 51 -27.58 13.12 -25.70
N GLU A 52 -26.62 13.99 -26.01
CA GLU A 52 -26.88 15.43 -26.20
C GLU A 52 -27.66 15.66 -27.52
N PRO A 53 -28.74 16.49 -27.54
CA PRO A 53 -29.41 16.87 -28.77
C PRO A 53 -28.43 17.58 -29.69
N GLN A 54 -28.28 17.11 -30.94
CA GLN A 54 -27.34 17.67 -31.90
C GLN A 54 -27.79 19.06 -32.39
N GLY A 55 -27.53 20.09 -31.59
CA GLY A 55 -27.52 21.48 -32.02
C GLY A 55 -26.22 21.82 -32.76
N ASN A 56 -26.28 21.79 -34.10
CA ASN A 56 -25.38 22.42 -35.09
C ASN A 56 -24.05 23.01 -34.58
N LYS A 57 -23.02 22.19 -34.30
CA LYS A 57 -21.59 22.63 -34.23
C LYS A 57 -20.66 21.59 -34.85
N ARG A 58 -20.67 21.51 -36.18
CA ARG A 58 -20.02 20.46 -36.98
C ARG A 58 -18.49 20.52 -37.15
N ARG A 59 -17.73 21.33 -36.39
CA ARG A 59 -16.27 21.44 -36.60
C ARG A 59 -15.35 21.29 -35.38
N ARG A 60 -15.87 21.21 -34.14
CA ARG A 60 -15.03 21.06 -32.92
C ARG A 60 -15.04 19.67 -32.27
N ARG A 61 -15.87 18.74 -32.77
CA ARG A 61 -16.19 17.48 -32.07
C ARG A 61 -15.07 16.43 -32.10
N ASN A 62 -14.21 16.45 -33.11
CA ASN A 62 -13.12 15.47 -33.24
C ASN A 62 -11.95 15.74 -32.28
N ASN A 63 -11.70 17.00 -31.92
CA ASN A 63 -10.68 17.32 -30.92
C ASN A 63 -11.14 16.92 -29.52
N SER A 64 -12.36 17.26 -29.11
CA SER A 64 -12.84 17.04 -27.73
C SER A 64 -12.74 15.59 -27.25
N SER A 65 -13.10 14.60 -28.10
CA SER A 65 -13.01 13.18 -27.67
C SER A 65 -11.58 12.67 -27.59
N ARG A 66 -10.69 13.14 -28.49
CA ARG A 66 -9.27 12.76 -28.44
C ARG A 66 -8.60 13.45 -27.25
N ASP A 67 -8.95 14.71 -27.00
CA ASP A 67 -8.47 15.52 -25.88
C ASP A 67 -8.94 14.94 -24.54
N HIS A 68 -10.18 14.43 -24.43
CA HIS A 68 -10.65 13.74 -23.22
C HIS A 68 -9.95 12.41 -22.98
N ARG A 69 -9.67 11.63 -24.03
CA ARG A 69 -8.91 10.39 -23.92
C ARG A 69 -7.48 10.66 -23.44
N VAL A 70 -6.81 11.65 -24.04
CA VAL A 70 -5.46 12.07 -23.63
C VAL A 70 -5.46 12.55 -22.19
N ALA A 71 -6.42 13.40 -21.80
CA ALA A 71 -6.55 13.87 -20.42
C ALA A 71 -6.81 12.71 -19.43
N ALA A 72 -7.64 11.73 -19.76
CA ALA A 72 -7.88 10.57 -18.91
C ALA A 72 -6.61 9.72 -18.72
N LEU A 73 -5.84 9.50 -19.79
CA LEU A 73 -4.55 8.81 -19.71
C LEU A 73 -3.56 9.58 -18.83
N GLU A 74 -3.45 10.89 -19.01
CA GLU A 74 -2.59 11.76 -18.20
C GLU A 74 -2.99 11.75 -16.71
N VAL A 75 -4.29 11.72 -16.40
CA VAL A 75 -4.77 11.59 -15.02
C VAL A 75 -4.36 10.23 -14.44
N CYS A 76 -4.55 9.13 -15.17
CA CYS A 76 -4.10 7.82 -14.73
C CYS A 76 -2.57 7.77 -14.52
N ASP A 77 -1.79 8.33 -15.45
CA ASP A 77 -0.34 8.50 -15.29
C ASP A 77 0.02 9.27 -14.03
N ASN A 78 -0.61 10.43 -13.81
CA ASN A 78 -0.35 11.28 -12.66
C ASN A 78 -0.70 10.59 -11.34
N ILE A 79 -1.79 9.83 -11.29
CA ILE A 79 -2.17 9.07 -10.09
C ILE A 79 -1.15 7.97 -9.81
N VAL A 80 -0.73 7.20 -10.83
CA VAL A 80 0.30 6.15 -10.68
C VAL A 80 1.62 6.76 -10.22
N ASN A 81 2.08 7.84 -10.87
CA ASN A 81 3.32 8.52 -10.51
C ASN A 81 3.26 9.09 -9.09
N SER A 82 2.14 9.70 -8.71
CA SER A 82 1.94 10.21 -7.35
C SER A 82 1.91 9.10 -6.31
N ALA A 83 1.31 7.96 -6.63
CA ALA A 83 1.31 6.79 -5.76
C ALA A 83 2.72 6.23 -5.62
N ASN A 84 3.45 6.10 -6.74
CA ASN A 84 4.82 5.61 -6.73
C ASN A 84 5.76 6.52 -5.95
N ASP A 85 5.65 7.84 -6.08
CA ASP A 85 6.46 8.78 -5.30
C ASP A 85 6.11 8.74 -3.80
N ARG A 86 4.80 8.75 -3.45
CA ARG A 86 4.35 8.69 -2.05
C ARG A 86 4.71 7.38 -1.37
N PHE A 87 4.71 6.28 -2.10
CA PHE A 87 4.96 4.94 -1.59
C PHE A 87 6.30 4.34 -2.08
N GLN A 88 7.23 5.17 -2.56
CA GLN A 88 8.53 4.74 -3.10
C GLN A 88 9.36 3.97 -2.07
N PHE A 89 9.17 4.29 -0.79
CA PHE A 89 9.90 3.72 0.34
C PHE A 89 9.41 2.30 0.73
N LYS A 90 9.21 1.42 -0.26
CA LYS A 90 8.76 0.04 -0.06
C LYS A 90 9.79 -0.78 0.74
N VAL A 91 11.06 -0.42 0.70
CA VAL A 91 12.15 -1.15 1.39
C VAL A 91 12.02 -1.07 2.91
N HIS A 92 11.58 0.07 3.45
CA HIS A 92 11.36 0.22 4.88
C HIS A 92 10.18 -0.62 5.38
N LEU A 93 9.17 -0.87 4.52
CA LEU A 93 8.10 -1.82 4.82
C LEU A 93 8.62 -3.26 4.89
N VAL A 94 9.57 -3.63 4.03
CA VAL A 94 10.23 -4.94 4.09
C VAL A 94 11.00 -5.09 5.41
N ALA A 95 11.81 -4.09 5.77
CA ALA A 95 12.51 -4.05 7.04
C ALA A 95 11.54 -4.15 8.22
N ALA A 96 10.49 -3.33 8.25
CA ALA A 96 9.48 -3.36 9.30
C ALA A 96 8.78 -4.73 9.40
N SER A 97 8.58 -5.44 8.29
CA SER A 97 7.98 -6.78 8.30
C SER A 97 8.84 -7.85 8.97
N LEU A 98 10.16 -7.63 9.13
CA LEU A 98 11.03 -8.50 9.93
C LEU A 98 10.78 -8.34 11.44
N PHE A 99 10.42 -7.14 11.89
CA PHE A 99 10.32 -6.81 13.31
C PHE A 99 8.90 -6.81 13.85
N PHE A 100 7.90 -6.52 13.01
CA PHE A 100 6.54 -6.23 13.48
C PHE A 100 5.47 -7.19 12.99
N SER A 101 5.78 -8.08 12.03
CA SER A 101 4.81 -9.08 11.55
C SER A 101 4.81 -10.31 12.45
N LEU A 102 4.27 -10.15 13.65
CA LEU A 102 4.22 -11.17 14.71
C LEU A 102 3.57 -12.48 14.26
N GLU A 103 2.54 -12.39 13.41
CA GLU A 103 1.86 -13.56 12.81
C GLU A 103 2.84 -14.45 12.02
N ASN A 104 3.87 -13.85 11.42
CA ASN A 104 4.85 -14.57 10.59
C ASN A 104 6.07 -15.07 11.39
N PHE A 105 6.21 -14.72 12.68
CA PHE A 105 7.40 -15.11 13.47
C PHE A 105 7.51 -16.63 13.64
N GLY A 106 6.37 -17.32 13.73
CA GLY A 106 6.34 -18.78 13.75
C GLY A 106 6.96 -19.37 12.48
N GLU A 107 6.59 -18.83 11.31
CA GLU A 107 7.14 -19.24 10.02
C GLU A 107 8.62 -18.87 9.88
N TYR A 108 9.01 -17.66 10.30
CA TYR A 108 10.39 -17.19 10.23
C TYR A 108 11.35 -17.99 11.12
N CYS A 109 10.86 -18.51 12.24
CA CYS A 109 11.64 -19.42 13.08
C CYS A 109 11.96 -20.74 12.36
N GLY A 110 11.01 -21.27 11.58
CA GLY A 110 11.22 -22.50 10.81
C GLY A 110 12.04 -22.28 9.54
N LYS A 111 11.80 -21.15 8.86
CA LYS A 111 12.52 -20.74 7.66
C LYS A 111 12.81 -19.24 7.71
N PHE A 112 14.06 -18.90 7.98
CA PHE A 112 14.48 -17.51 8.09
C PHE A 112 14.29 -16.76 6.76
N PRO A 113 13.73 -15.54 6.77
CA PRO A 113 13.49 -14.74 5.56
C PRO A 113 14.77 -14.00 5.12
N ASP A 114 15.71 -14.74 4.53
CA ASP A 114 17.00 -14.21 4.06
C ASP A 114 16.86 -13.09 3.01
N ASP A 115 15.88 -13.21 2.13
CA ASP A 115 15.54 -12.23 1.09
C ASP A 115 15.19 -10.85 1.69
N LYS A 116 14.38 -10.86 2.76
CA LYS A 116 13.98 -9.65 3.47
C LYS A 116 15.14 -9.05 4.26
N LEU A 117 15.99 -9.90 4.84
CA LEU A 117 17.18 -9.47 5.55
C LEU A 117 18.18 -8.78 4.63
N GLU A 118 18.47 -9.37 3.47
CA GLU A 118 19.37 -8.79 2.46
C GLU A 118 18.84 -7.43 2.00
N THR A 119 17.55 -7.38 1.64
CA THR A 119 16.86 -6.14 1.25
C THR A 119 16.95 -5.07 2.34
N THR A 120 16.89 -5.47 3.62
CA THR A 120 16.99 -4.56 4.78
C THR A 120 18.41 -4.03 4.94
N CYS A 121 19.43 -4.88 4.85
CA CYS A 121 20.84 -4.47 4.93
C CYS A 121 21.25 -3.57 3.76
N LEU A 122 20.67 -3.75 2.57
CA LEU A 122 20.88 -2.85 1.44
C LEU A 122 20.33 -1.43 1.70
N ALA A 123 19.17 -1.31 2.35
CA ALA A 123 18.60 -0.01 2.72
C ALA A 123 19.27 0.63 3.94
N TYR A 124 19.82 -0.18 4.84
CA TYR A 124 20.47 0.28 6.06
C TYR A 124 21.87 -0.34 6.15
N PRO A 125 22.87 0.25 5.46
CA PRO A 125 24.23 -0.29 5.42
C PRO A 125 24.93 -0.36 6.79
N GLU A 126 24.42 0.39 7.76
CA GLU A 126 24.86 0.39 9.16
C GLU A 126 24.51 -0.92 9.89
N LEU A 127 23.55 -1.70 9.38
CA LEU A 127 23.14 -2.98 9.95
C LEU A 127 24.04 -4.11 9.46
N GLU A 128 24.73 -4.76 10.38
CA GLU A 128 25.53 -5.95 10.10
C GLU A 128 24.63 -7.17 9.88
N ASN A 129 24.68 -7.76 8.69
CA ASN A 129 23.79 -8.84 8.25
C ASN A 129 23.85 -10.09 9.15
N SER A 130 25.06 -10.59 9.43
CA SER A 130 25.30 -11.79 10.25
C SER A 130 24.77 -11.61 11.67
N ARG A 131 25.03 -10.45 12.26
CA ARG A 131 24.59 -10.09 13.61
C ARG A 131 23.08 -9.96 13.66
N LEU A 132 22.49 -9.20 12.74
CA LEU A 132 21.04 -9.01 12.68
C LEU A 132 20.30 -10.34 12.47
N LYS A 133 20.81 -11.22 11.60
CA LYS A 133 20.27 -12.58 11.41
C LYS A 133 20.24 -13.36 12.70
N THR A 134 21.33 -13.31 13.46
CA THR A 134 21.46 -14.04 14.73
C THR A 134 20.48 -13.50 15.77
N GLU A 135 20.42 -12.17 15.93
CA GLU A 135 19.51 -11.52 16.89
C GLU A 135 18.03 -11.81 16.55
N LEU A 136 17.64 -11.69 15.27
CA LEU A 136 16.28 -12.00 14.81
C LEU A 136 15.93 -13.49 14.98
N SER A 137 16.87 -14.40 14.69
CA SER A 137 16.63 -15.84 14.87
C SER A 137 16.33 -16.18 16.33
N VAL A 138 17.04 -15.56 17.27
CA VAL A 138 16.77 -15.70 18.70
C VAL A 138 15.39 -15.15 19.06
N ILE A 139 15.02 -13.97 18.53
CA ILE A 139 13.70 -13.37 18.76
C ILE A 139 12.58 -14.28 18.24
N TYR A 140 12.70 -14.81 17.01
CA TYR A 140 11.68 -15.67 16.40
C TYR A 140 11.53 -17.01 17.12
N ALA A 141 12.60 -17.55 17.72
CA ALA A 141 12.56 -18.79 18.48
C ALA A 141 11.85 -18.65 19.83
N ARG A 142 11.76 -17.43 20.37
CA ARG A 142 11.16 -17.21 21.68
C ARG A 142 9.64 -17.00 21.59
N ASN A 143 8.89 -17.78 22.37
CA ASN A 143 7.42 -17.70 22.38
C ASN A 143 6.90 -16.38 22.95
N ASP A 144 7.60 -15.75 23.91
CA ASP A 144 7.19 -14.46 24.49
C ASP A 144 7.26 -13.30 23.49
N CYS A 145 8.12 -13.42 22.47
CA CYS A 145 8.21 -12.46 21.37
C CYS A 145 7.13 -12.68 20.30
N ARG A 146 6.57 -13.88 20.17
CA ARG A 146 5.47 -14.18 19.24
C ARG A 146 4.14 -13.63 19.73
N ASP A 147 3.93 -13.65 21.04
CA ASP A 147 2.73 -13.13 21.70
C ASP A 147 2.83 -11.64 22.06
N LEU A 148 3.80 -10.91 21.49
CA LEU A 148 4.10 -9.52 21.87
C LEU A 148 3.02 -8.55 21.38
N HIS A 149 1.82 -8.64 21.95
CA HIS A 149 0.71 -7.73 21.74
C HIS A 149 0.94 -6.39 22.45
N GLY A 150 2.13 -5.81 22.34
CA GLY A 150 2.53 -4.56 22.98
C GLY A 150 2.48 -4.65 24.51
N THR A 151 3.64 -4.76 25.14
CA THR A 151 3.83 -4.57 26.59
C THR A 151 3.62 -3.12 27.02
N LEU A 152 2.53 -2.48 26.61
CA LEU A 152 1.97 -1.34 27.31
C LEU A 152 0.90 -1.90 28.24
N LYS A 153 1.33 -2.37 29.42
CA LYS A 153 0.42 -2.52 30.55
C LYS A 153 -0.30 -1.19 30.68
N LYS A 154 -1.61 -1.16 30.40
CA LYS A 154 -2.47 -0.02 30.69
C LYS A 154 -2.27 0.28 32.18
N GLN A 155 -1.56 1.37 32.50
CA GLN A 155 -1.63 1.92 33.84
C GLN A 155 -3.10 2.28 34.05
N LYS A 156 -3.73 1.60 35.00
CA LYS A 156 -5.03 2.00 35.51
C LYS A 156 -4.82 3.36 36.17
N SER A 157 -5.33 4.43 35.56
CA SER A 157 -5.55 5.68 36.28
C SER A 157 -6.67 5.41 37.29
N TYR A 158 -6.33 5.61 38.56
CA TYR A 158 -7.28 5.76 39.66
C TYR A 158 -8.09 7.04 39.49
#